data_AF-A0A9D7ZIA1-F1
#
_entry.id   AF-A0A9D7ZIA1-F1
#
_cell.length_a   1.000
_cell.length_b   1.000
_cell.length_c   1.000
_cell.angle_alpha   90.00
_cell.angle_beta   90.00
_cell.angle_gamma   90.00
#
_symmetry.space_group_name_H-M   'P 1'
#
loop_
_entity.id
_entity.type
_entity.pdbx_description
1 polymer ?
#
loop_
_entity_poly.entity_id
_entity_poly.type
_entity_poly.pdbx_seq_one_letter_code
_entity_poly.pdbx_strand_id
1 'polypeptide(L)'
;MSAFDNLMAIRGLTKPHQDEVKITGSDPVLKSNFRLADSAAAALASVGVAVNDLWELKTGRRQSVAVDARAAAAALKSKDFFKAKTADGTFEKITDASHEANRDLSGIYQTKDGRWALPHFGLDHLRRRMLDLLQADANRNSIAKAVAKWDALELEAAIDENRVCGGMVRAHDEWLNEPHGKIIAAKPTVEIIKIGDS
;
A
#
# COMPACT_ATOMS: atom_id res chain seq x y z
N MET A 1 -18.41 -9.48 10.36
CA MET A 1 -18.73 -9.03 8.97
C MET A 1 -17.46 -9.22 8.15
N SER A 2 -17.54 -9.83 6.97
CA SER A 2 -16.35 -10.03 6.12
C SER A 2 -15.93 -8.74 5.43
N ALA A 3 -14.69 -8.66 4.92
CA ALA A 3 -14.25 -7.51 4.12
C ALA A 3 -15.13 -7.32 2.88
N PHE A 4 -15.57 -8.42 2.26
CA PHE A 4 -16.46 -8.39 1.11
C PHE A 4 -17.86 -7.84 1.49
N ASP A 5 -18.43 -8.27 2.62
CA ASP A 5 -19.72 -7.75 3.10
C ASP A 5 -19.68 -6.23 3.33
N ASN A 6 -18.57 -5.72 3.88
CA ASN A 6 -18.38 -4.28 4.09
C ASN A 6 -18.40 -3.51 2.75
N LEU A 7 -17.71 -4.03 1.73
CA LEU A 7 -17.68 -3.43 0.39
C LEU A 7 -19.04 -3.51 -0.31
N MET A 8 -19.78 -4.62 -0.14
CA MET A 8 -21.14 -4.75 -0.67
C MET A 8 -22.13 -3.80 0.02
N ALA A 9 -21.94 -3.52 1.31
CA ALA A 9 -22.73 -2.51 2.01
C ALA A 9 -22.47 -1.10 1.45
N ILE A 10 -21.21 -0.76 1.17
CA ILE A 10 -20.81 0.51 0.55
C ILE A 10 -21.39 0.67 -0.85
N ARG A 11 -21.42 -0.43 -1.64
CA ARG A 11 -21.99 -0.42 -3.00
C ARG A 11 -23.45 0.06 -3.03
N GLY A 12 -24.21 -0.12 -1.95
CA GLY A 12 -25.54 0.50 -1.80
C GLY A 12 -26.62 -0.01 -2.76
N LEU A 13 -26.41 -1.17 -3.39
CA LEU A 13 -27.33 -1.83 -4.31
C LEU A 13 -27.69 -3.23 -3.78
N THR A 14 -28.67 -3.90 -4.38
CA THR A 14 -29.06 -5.28 -4.03
C THR A 14 -27.83 -6.19 -4.00
N LYS A 15 -27.68 -6.96 -2.92
CA LYS A 15 -26.57 -7.89 -2.78
C LYS A 15 -26.58 -8.91 -3.92
N PRO A 16 -25.41 -9.34 -4.42
CA PRO A 16 -25.33 -10.42 -5.38
C PRO A 16 -25.97 -11.70 -4.80
N HIS A 17 -26.47 -12.59 -5.67
CA HIS A 17 -27.01 -13.87 -5.23
C HIS A 17 -25.95 -14.67 -4.45
N GLN A 18 -26.40 -15.53 -3.53
CA GLN A 18 -25.49 -16.28 -2.63
C GLN A 18 -24.41 -17.07 -3.38
N ASP A 19 -24.73 -17.60 -4.56
CA ASP A 19 -23.82 -18.38 -5.39
C ASP A 19 -23.16 -17.56 -6.52
N GLU A 20 -23.43 -16.26 -6.61
CA GLU A 20 -22.85 -15.40 -7.65
C GLU A 20 -21.36 -15.17 -7.40
N VAL A 21 -20.93 -15.04 -6.15
CA VAL A 21 -19.54 -14.72 -5.80
C VAL A 21 -18.92 -15.82 -4.96
N LYS A 22 -17.81 -16.39 -5.43
CA LYS A 22 -17.03 -17.40 -4.72
C LYS A 22 -15.60 -16.93 -4.52
N ILE A 23 -15.22 -16.73 -3.26
CA ILE A 23 -13.84 -16.47 -2.85
C ILE A 23 -13.25 -17.78 -2.30
N THR A 24 -12.11 -18.22 -2.82
CA THR A 24 -11.39 -19.42 -2.36
C THR A 24 -10.05 -19.08 -1.74
N GLY A 25 -9.61 -19.87 -0.76
CA GLY A 25 -8.40 -19.59 0.00
C GLY A 25 -8.61 -18.53 1.08
N SER A 26 -7.58 -18.30 1.90
CA SER A 26 -7.62 -17.36 3.01
C SER A 26 -6.22 -16.92 3.40
N ASP A 27 -6.12 -15.88 4.23
CA ASP A 27 -4.89 -15.58 4.95
C ASP A 27 -4.44 -16.73 5.89
N PRO A 28 -3.14 -16.80 6.24
CA PRO A 28 -2.05 -15.95 5.73
C PRO A 28 -1.48 -16.46 4.40
N VAL A 29 -1.22 -15.55 3.47
CA VAL A 29 -0.43 -15.82 2.25
C VAL A 29 0.92 -15.11 2.28
N LEU A 30 0.98 -13.92 2.85
CA LEU A 30 2.19 -13.12 3.04
C LEU A 30 2.48 -12.97 4.54
N LYS A 31 3.77 -12.87 4.91
CA LYS A 31 4.19 -12.59 6.29
C LYS A 31 3.84 -11.14 6.64
N SER A 32 2.64 -10.93 7.18
CA SER A 32 2.08 -9.64 7.53
C SER A 32 1.15 -9.78 8.74
N ASN A 33 1.04 -8.73 9.54
CA ASN A 33 0.03 -8.65 10.59
C ASN A 33 -1.36 -8.29 10.04
N PHE A 34 -1.44 -7.94 8.75
CA PHE A 34 -2.68 -7.60 8.06
C PHE A 34 -3.20 -8.79 7.24
N ARG A 35 -4.53 -8.87 7.12
CA ARG A 35 -5.25 -9.86 6.30
C ARG A 35 -5.24 -9.47 4.82
N LEU A 36 -4.05 -9.53 4.22
CA LEU A 36 -3.80 -9.04 2.87
C LEU A 36 -4.52 -9.88 1.81
N ALA A 37 -4.59 -11.20 1.97
CA ALA A 37 -5.24 -12.07 1.00
C ALA A 37 -6.75 -11.83 0.98
N ASP A 38 -7.38 -11.80 2.15
CA ASP A 38 -8.81 -11.54 2.30
C ASP A 38 -9.18 -10.14 1.79
N SER A 39 -8.38 -9.12 2.12
CA SER A 39 -8.68 -7.73 1.70
C SER A 39 -8.54 -7.55 0.18
N ALA A 40 -7.48 -8.11 -0.41
CA ALA A 40 -7.28 -8.06 -1.85
C ALA A 40 -8.36 -8.85 -2.60
N ALA A 41 -8.72 -10.04 -2.10
CA ALA A 41 -9.76 -10.86 -2.69
C ALA A 41 -11.13 -10.17 -2.63
N ALA A 42 -11.48 -9.57 -1.50
CA ALA A 42 -12.71 -8.80 -1.34
C ALA A 42 -12.79 -7.61 -2.31
N ALA A 43 -11.69 -6.86 -2.48
CA ALA A 43 -11.61 -5.75 -3.42
C ALA A 43 -11.82 -6.24 -4.87
N LEU A 44 -11.11 -7.28 -5.29
CA LEU A 44 -11.26 -7.86 -6.63
C LEU A 44 -12.65 -8.45 -6.88
N ALA A 45 -13.22 -9.15 -5.90
CA ALA A 45 -14.59 -9.67 -5.99
C ALA A 45 -15.61 -8.53 -6.13
N SER A 46 -15.41 -7.43 -5.40
CA SER A 46 -16.28 -6.25 -5.49
C SER A 46 -16.22 -5.58 -6.86
N VAL A 47 -15.02 -5.52 -7.47
CA VAL A 47 -14.86 -5.10 -8.88
C VAL A 47 -15.62 -6.06 -9.80
N GLY A 48 -15.53 -7.38 -9.59
CA GLY A 48 -16.30 -8.36 -10.36
C GLY A 48 -17.81 -8.16 -10.28
N VAL A 49 -18.34 -7.87 -9.08
CA VAL A 49 -19.77 -7.53 -8.90
C VAL A 49 -20.14 -6.24 -9.64
N ALA A 50 -19.31 -5.19 -9.55
CA ALA A 50 -19.56 -3.94 -10.27
C ALA A 50 -19.54 -4.13 -11.80
N VAL A 51 -18.63 -4.97 -12.32
CA VAL A 51 -18.62 -5.37 -13.73
C VAL A 51 -19.90 -6.12 -14.09
N ASN A 52 -20.37 -7.03 -13.24
CA ASN A 52 -21.65 -7.72 -13.43
C ASN A 52 -22.84 -6.76 -13.47
N ASP A 53 -22.84 -5.69 -12.68
CA ASP A 53 -23.91 -4.68 -12.71
C ASP A 53 -24.00 -4.01 -14.08
N LEU A 54 -22.84 -3.60 -14.61
CA LEU A 54 -22.76 -3.02 -15.94
C LEU A 54 -23.15 -4.03 -17.03
N TRP A 55 -22.80 -5.30 -16.84
CA TRP A 55 -23.16 -6.38 -17.75
C TRP A 55 -24.67 -6.64 -17.75
N GLU A 56 -25.31 -6.64 -16.59
CA GLU A 56 -26.76 -6.80 -16.44
C GLU A 56 -27.51 -5.65 -17.08
N LEU A 57 -27.08 -4.40 -16.86
CA LEU A 57 -27.67 -3.23 -17.53
C LEU A 57 -27.65 -3.35 -19.06
N LYS A 58 -26.63 -3.99 -19.63
CA LYS A 58 -26.51 -4.16 -21.09
C LYS A 58 -27.21 -5.40 -21.63
N THR A 59 -27.29 -6.47 -20.85
CA THR A 59 -27.64 -7.80 -21.37
C THR A 59 -28.82 -8.46 -20.68
N GLY A 60 -29.31 -7.89 -19.57
CA GLY A 60 -30.34 -8.46 -18.71
C GLY A 60 -29.92 -9.74 -17.97
N ARG A 61 -28.62 -10.06 -17.94
CA ARG A 61 -28.07 -11.29 -17.34
C ARG A 61 -26.92 -10.96 -16.41
N ARG A 62 -26.68 -11.83 -15.42
CA ARG A 62 -25.49 -11.80 -14.54
C ARG A 62 -24.62 -13.03 -14.76
N GLN A 63 -23.36 -12.98 -14.30
CA GLN A 63 -22.38 -14.06 -14.40
C GLN A 63 -21.87 -14.47 -13.02
N SER A 64 -21.24 -15.64 -12.88
CA SER A 64 -20.54 -16.00 -11.65
C SER A 64 -19.16 -15.34 -11.57
N VAL A 65 -18.79 -14.82 -10.41
CA VAL A 65 -17.49 -14.23 -10.08
C VAL A 65 -16.73 -15.21 -9.16
N ALA A 66 -15.51 -15.59 -9.55
CA ALA A 66 -14.64 -16.43 -8.73
C ALA A 66 -13.30 -15.72 -8.50
N VAL A 67 -12.84 -15.66 -7.25
CA VAL A 67 -11.56 -15.03 -6.87
C VAL A 67 -10.79 -15.98 -5.96
N ASP A 68 -9.54 -16.28 -6.33
CA ASP A 68 -8.61 -17.00 -5.46
C ASP A 68 -7.79 -16.02 -4.62
N ALA A 69 -7.84 -16.16 -3.30
CA ALA A 69 -7.19 -15.27 -2.35
C ALA A 69 -5.66 -15.34 -2.42
N ARG A 70 -5.08 -16.48 -2.82
CA ARG A 70 -3.62 -16.60 -3.02
C ARG A 70 -3.18 -15.83 -4.27
N ALA A 71 -3.94 -15.93 -5.36
CA ALA A 71 -3.72 -15.13 -6.57
C ALA A 71 -3.92 -13.64 -6.30
N ALA A 72 -4.96 -13.27 -5.55
CA ALA A 72 -5.21 -11.89 -5.13
C ALA A 72 -4.03 -11.33 -4.30
N ALA A 73 -3.52 -12.10 -3.34
CA ALA A 73 -2.34 -11.71 -2.57
C ALA A 73 -1.07 -11.62 -3.44
N ALA A 74 -0.90 -12.51 -4.42
CA ALA A 74 0.23 -12.45 -5.36
C ALA A 74 0.18 -11.18 -6.23
N ALA A 75 -1.00 -10.71 -6.61
CA ALA A 75 -1.18 -9.48 -7.38
C ALA A 75 -0.63 -8.22 -6.65
N LEU A 76 -0.63 -8.22 -5.31
CA LEU A 76 -0.01 -7.15 -4.50
C LEU A 76 1.52 -7.05 -4.69
N LYS A 77 2.14 -8.09 -5.27
CA LYS A 77 3.57 -8.16 -5.60
C LYS A 77 3.82 -8.22 -7.11
N SER A 78 2.86 -7.78 -7.93
CA SER A 78 2.90 -7.86 -9.39
C SER A 78 4.23 -7.38 -10.01
N LYS A 79 4.84 -6.33 -9.44
CA LYS A 79 6.15 -5.81 -9.87
C LYS A 79 7.24 -6.87 -9.89
N ASP A 80 7.22 -7.84 -8.98
CA ASP A 80 8.25 -8.87 -8.87
C ASP A 80 8.16 -9.91 -10.00
N PHE A 81 6.99 -9.99 -10.66
CA PHE A 81 6.72 -10.88 -11.79
C PHE A 81 6.84 -10.18 -13.15
N PHE A 82 7.08 -8.85 -13.16
CA PHE A 82 7.15 -8.09 -14.39
C PHE A 82 8.42 -8.43 -15.18
N LYS A 83 8.23 -8.82 -16.44
CA LYS A 83 9.30 -9.11 -17.40
C LYS A 83 8.99 -8.43 -18.73
N ALA A 84 10.01 -7.90 -19.38
CA ALA A 84 9.90 -7.45 -20.77
C ALA A 84 10.60 -8.41 -21.71
N LYS A 85 10.08 -8.43 -22.94
CA LYS A 85 10.70 -9.14 -24.04
C LYS A 85 11.92 -8.35 -24.52
N THR A 86 13.07 -9.01 -24.56
CA THR A 86 14.32 -8.48 -25.10
C THR A 86 14.37 -8.61 -26.63
N ALA A 87 15.37 -7.99 -27.26
CA ALA A 87 15.55 -8.03 -28.72
C ALA A 87 15.76 -9.45 -29.29
N ASP A 88 16.36 -10.35 -28.51
CA ASP A 88 16.56 -11.76 -28.86
C ASP A 88 15.33 -12.64 -28.56
N GLY A 89 14.25 -12.04 -28.05
CA GLY A 89 12.98 -12.71 -27.80
C GLY A 89 12.86 -13.41 -26.45
N THR A 90 13.88 -13.33 -25.58
CA THR A 90 13.80 -13.82 -24.20
C THR A 90 13.00 -12.85 -23.30
N PHE A 91 12.60 -13.29 -22.10
CA PHE A 91 11.89 -12.45 -21.13
C PHE A 91 12.72 -12.25 -19.88
N GLU A 92 13.17 -11.02 -19.68
CA GLU A 92 14.01 -10.64 -18.56
C GLU A 92 13.28 -9.72 -17.59
N LYS A 93 13.67 -9.80 -16.32
CA LYS A 93 13.13 -8.92 -15.29
C LYS A 93 13.61 -7.50 -15.55
N ILE A 94 12.68 -6.56 -15.70
CA ILE A 94 13.04 -5.14 -15.76
C ILE A 94 13.40 -4.69 -14.35
N THR A 95 14.64 -4.25 -14.18
CA THR A 95 15.14 -3.72 -12.92
C THR A 95 15.80 -2.38 -13.18
N ASP A 96 15.35 -1.35 -12.47
CA ASP A 96 16.07 -0.09 -12.40
C ASP A 96 17.11 -0.19 -11.27
N ALA A 97 18.38 -0.21 -11.63
CA ALA A 97 19.48 -0.34 -10.67
C ALA A 97 19.51 0.82 -9.67
N SER A 98 19.14 2.02 -10.10
CA SER A 98 19.07 3.20 -9.23
C SER A 98 17.91 3.08 -8.24
N HIS A 99 16.75 2.59 -8.71
CA HIS A 99 15.63 2.29 -7.84
C HIS A 99 15.98 1.23 -6.78
N GLU A 100 16.63 0.14 -7.14
CA GLU A 100 17.01 -0.90 -6.17
C GLU A 100 18.08 -0.39 -5.17
N ALA A 101 19.04 0.42 -5.62
CA ALA A 101 19.99 1.06 -4.71
C ALA A 101 19.29 2.00 -3.71
N ASN A 102 18.33 2.80 -4.19
CA ASN A 102 17.50 3.68 -3.35
C ASN A 102 16.64 2.90 -2.34
N ARG A 103 16.10 1.78 -2.79
CA ARG A 103 15.29 0.88 -1.96
C ARG A 103 16.13 0.23 -0.84
N ASP A 104 17.39 -0.11 -1.08
CA ASP A 104 18.28 -0.70 -0.07
C ASP A 104 18.62 0.27 1.07
N LEU A 105 18.62 1.58 0.80
CA LEU A 105 18.81 2.63 1.82
C LEU A 105 17.56 2.87 2.66
N SER A 106 16.38 2.64 2.09
CA SER A 106 15.09 2.86 2.76
C SER A 106 14.87 1.80 3.82
N GLY A 107 14.72 2.23 5.07
CA GLY A 107 14.64 1.33 6.21
C GLY A 107 14.19 2.03 7.48
N ILE A 108 13.97 1.24 8.52
CA ILE A 108 13.58 1.72 9.84
C ILE A 108 14.85 1.76 10.71
N TYR A 109 15.17 2.95 11.25
CA TYR A 109 16.38 3.21 12.03
C TYR A 109 16.02 3.75 13.40
N GLN A 110 16.79 3.35 14.42
CA GLN A 110 16.55 3.79 15.79
C GLN A 110 17.05 5.22 15.99
N THR A 111 16.25 6.05 16.65
CA THR A 111 16.53 7.46 16.97
C THR A 111 17.12 7.58 18.38
N LYS A 112 17.62 8.78 18.71
CA LYS A 112 18.26 9.10 20.00
C LYS A 112 17.36 8.83 21.20
N ASP A 113 16.08 9.13 21.07
CA ASP A 113 15.02 8.92 22.08
C ASP A 113 14.56 7.45 22.18
N GLY A 114 15.26 6.52 21.53
CA GLY A 114 14.95 5.09 21.55
C GLY A 114 13.74 4.69 20.69
N ARG A 115 13.13 5.67 20.00
CA ARG A 115 12.07 5.46 19.02
C ARG A 115 12.67 5.10 17.65
N TRP A 116 11.83 5.12 16.61
CA TRP A 116 12.22 4.70 15.27
C TRP A 116 11.72 5.69 14.23
N ALA A 117 12.52 5.91 13.19
CA ALA A 117 12.16 6.70 12.03
C ALA A 117 12.41 5.91 10.74
N LEU A 118 11.62 6.20 9.71
CA LEU A 118 11.78 5.67 8.36
C LEU A 118 12.08 6.82 7.40
N PRO A 119 13.36 7.17 7.18
CA PRO A 119 13.77 7.99 6.04
C PRO A 119 13.61 7.18 4.74
N HIS A 120 13.00 7.79 3.72
CA HIS A 120 12.71 7.15 2.45
C HIS A 120 13.50 7.79 1.29
N PHE A 121 14.15 6.95 0.49
CA PHE A 121 15.13 7.38 -0.52
C PHE A 121 14.67 7.11 -1.96
N GLY A 122 13.37 6.89 -2.19
CA GLY A 122 12.83 6.23 -3.39
C GLY A 122 13.16 6.82 -4.79
N LEU A 123 13.65 8.06 -4.88
CA LEU A 123 14.09 8.69 -6.13
C LEU A 123 15.44 9.38 -5.92
N ASP A 124 16.29 9.45 -6.95
CA ASP A 124 17.67 9.94 -6.80
C ASP A 124 17.80 11.35 -6.23
N HIS A 125 16.90 12.26 -6.62
CA HIS A 125 16.89 13.62 -6.09
C HIS A 125 16.40 13.68 -4.63
N LEU A 126 15.49 12.78 -4.23
CA LEU A 126 15.05 12.62 -2.84
C LEU A 126 16.13 11.94 -2.00
N ARG A 127 16.84 10.95 -2.56
CA ARG A 127 18.00 10.31 -1.93
C ARG A 127 19.03 11.37 -1.56
N ARG A 128 19.47 12.16 -2.54
CA ARG A 128 20.49 13.21 -2.31
C ARG A 128 20.05 14.17 -1.21
N ARG A 129 18.84 14.71 -1.30
CA ARG A 129 18.34 15.68 -0.32
C ARG A 129 18.18 15.09 1.09
N MET A 130 17.75 13.83 1.21
CA MET A 130 17.67 13.15 2.51
C MET A 130 19.07 12.91 3.10
N LEU A 131 20.04 12.50 2.28
CA LEU A 131 21.42 12.33 2.72
C LEU A 131 22.06 13.66 3.13
N ASP A 132 21.76 14.74 2.40
CA ASP A 132 22.17 16.10 2.76
C ASP A 132 21.54 16.52 4.10
N LEU A 133 20.25 16.28 4.32
CA LEU A 133 19.60 16.55 5.62
C LEU A 133 20.26 15.78 6.76
N LEU A 134 20.48 14.48 6.57
CA LEU A 134 21.07 13.61 7.59
C LEU A 134 22.57 13.83 7.77
N GLN A 135 23.23 14.53 6.83
CA GLN A 135 24.69 14.61 6.72
C GLN A 135 25.32 13.19 6.76
N ALA A 136 24.78 12.31 5.91
CA ALA A 136 25.12 10.90 5.86
C ALA A 136 25.55 10.46 4.46
N ASP A 137 26.34 9.40 4.39
CA ASP A 137 26.67 8.73 3.15
C ASP A 137 25.55 7.78 2.71
N ALA A 138 25.53 7.43 1.43
CA ALA A 138 24.58 6.48 0.84
C ALA A 138 24.85 5.01 1.25
N ASN A 139 24.83 4.74 2.56
CA ASN A 139 24.85 3.39 3.12
C ASN A 139 24.12 3.34 4.46
N ARG A 140 23.58 2.16 4.79
CA ARG A 140 22.73 1.96 5.97
C ARG A 140 23.42 2.29 7.30
N ASN A 141 24.73 2.07 7.40
CA ASN A 141 25.47 2.33 8.64
C ASN A 141 25.66 3.84 8.89
N SER A 142 25.98 4.61 7.85
CA SER A 142 26.10 6.07 7.93
C SER A 142 24.73 6.70 8.25
N ILE A 143 23.67 6.24 7.56
CA ILE A 143 22.28 6.65 7.83
C ILE A 143 21.87 6.33 9.27
N ALA A 144 22.11 5.11 9.76
CA ALA A 144 21.77 4.73 11.13
C ALA A 144 22.46 5.63 12.17
N LYS A 145 23.75 5.93 11.99
CA LYS A 145 24.50 6.83 12.88
C LYS A 145 23.99 8.26 12.84
N ALA A 146 23.54 8.74 11.68
CA ALA A 146 22.95 10.06 11.55
C ALA A 146 21.59 10.11 12.25
N VAL A 147 20.69 9.16 11.97
CA VAL A 147 19.35 9.09 12.58
C VAL A 147 19.43 8.97 14.10
N ALA A 148 20.39 8.22 14.64
CA ALA A 148 20.59 8.06 16.09
C ALA A 148 21.00 9.35 16.83
N LYS A 149 21.24 10.46 16.12
CA LYS A 149 21.50 11.79 16.72
C LYS A 149 20.24 12.62 16.90
N TRP A 150 19.14 12.24 16.26
CA TRP A 150 17.89 12.97 16.27
C TRP A 150 16.87 12.35 17.23
N ASP A 151 16.04 13.17 17.85
CA ASP A 151 14.78 12.70 18.43
C ASP A 151 13.76 12.47 17.29
N ALA A 152 12.93 11.43 17.38
CA ALA A 152 12.18 10.95 16.21
C ALA A 152 11.20 11.99 15.63
N LEU A 153 10.53 12.75 16.48
CA LEU A 153 9.58 13.79 16.06
C LEU A 153 10.29 15.01 15.47
N GLU A 154 11.47 15.36 16.00
CA GLU A 154 12.31 16.44 15.44
C GLU A 154 12.80 16.07 14.03
N LEU A 155 13.21 14.81 13.84
CA LEU A 155 13.59 14.32 12.51
C LEU A 155 12.40 14.32 11.55
N GLU A 156 11.21 13.91 11.99
CA GLU A 156 9.99 13.98 11.17
C GLU A 156 9.68 15.42 10.73
N ALA A 157 9.78 16.39 11.65
CA ALA A 157 9.60 17.80 11.32
C ALA A 157 10.67 18.31 10.34
N ALA A 158 11.94 17.93 10.54
CA ALA A 158 13.02 18.31 9.63
C ALA A 158 12.87 17.69 8.23
N ILE A 159 12.35 16.46 8.15
CA ILE A 159 12.00 15.78 6.89
C ILE A 159 10.94 16.57 6.12
N ASP A 160 9.88 17.03 6.80
CA ASP A 160 8.82 17.84 6.22
C ASP A 160 9.34 19.20 5.71
N GLU A 161 10.06 19.94 6.55
CA GLU A 161 10.67 21.24 6.21
C GLU A 161 11.57 21.16 4.97
N ASN A 162 12.32 20.06 4.83
CA ASN A 162 13.21 19.82 3.69
C ASN A 162 12.50 19.19 2.48
N ARG A 163 11.19 18.95 2.57
CA ARG A 163 10.36 18.35 1.51
C ARG A 163 10.92 17.02 1.02
N VAL A 164 11.39 16.19 1.96
CA VAL A 164 11.80 14.79 1.70
C VAL A 164 10.76 13.82 2.27
N CYS A 165 10.91 12.53 1.97
CA CYS A 165 9.92 11.52 2.37
C CYS A 165 10.40 10.73 3.59
N GLY A 166 9.54 10.59 4.58
CA GLY A 166 9.79 9.76 5.74
C GLY A 166 8.91 10.16 6.92
N GLY A 167 9.14 9.54 8.07
CA GLY A 167 8.44 9.90 9.29
C GLY A 167 8.82 9.01 10.47
N MET A 168 8.35 9.40 11.65
CA MET A 168 8.45 8.61 12.86
C MET A 168 7.52 7.40 12.78
N VAL A 169 8.05 6.22 13.14
CA VAL A 169 7.27 5.00 13.27
C VAL A 169 6.51 5.05 14.60
N ARG A 170 5.20 4.87 14.51
CA ARG A 170 4.27 4.92 15.65
C ARG A 170 3.65 3.55 15.91
N ALA A 171 3.29 3.29 17.16
CA ALA A 171 2.39 2.19 17.48
C ALA A 171 0.99 2.47 16.92
N HIS A 172 0.15 1.43 16.81
CA HIS A 172 -1.17 1.55 16.19
C HIS A 172 -2.09 2.52 16.97
N ASP A 173 -2.13 2.38 18.28
CA ASP A 173 -2.89 3.24 19.21
C ASP A 173 -2.34 4.67 19.26
N GLU A 174 -1.01 4.82 19.25
CA GLU A 174 -0.36 6.13 19.13
C GLU A 174 -0.79 6.85 17.84
N TRP A 175 -0.71 6.16 16.69
CA TRP A 175 -1.12 6.72 15.40
C TRP A 175 -2.62 7.07 15.36
N LEU A 176 -3.49 6.23 15.91
CA LEU A 176 -4.93 6.50 15.98
C LEU A 176 -5.27 7.72 16.83
N ASN A 177 -4.42 8.09 17.79
CA ASN A 177 -4.62 9.25 18.65
C ASN A 177 -4.13 10.56 18.03
N GLU A 178 -3.33 10.51 16.95
CA GLU A 178 -2.93 11.67 16.16
C GLU A 178 -4.13 12.34 15.47
N PRO A 179 -4.07 13.65 15.14
CA PRO A 179 -5.13 14.33 14.42
C PRO A 179 -5.53 13.62 13.12
N HIS A 180 -4.57 13.15 12.33
CA HIS A 180 -4.81 12.41 11.09
C HIS A 180 -5.47 11.04 11.33
N GLY A 181 -5.03 10.32 12.37
CA GLY A 181 -5.60 9.02 12.74
C GLY A 181 -7.07 9.14 13.14
N LYS A 182 -7.41 10.15 13.95
CA LYS A 182 -8.79 10.45 14.35
C LYS A 182 -9.69 10.79 13.16
N ILE A 183 -9.19 11.59 12.21
CA ILE A 183 -9.93 11.96 10.99
C ILE A 183 -10.20 10.72 10.14
N ILE A 184 -9.19 9.88 9.89
CA ILE A 184 -9.33 8.69 9.06
C ILE A 184 -10.25 7.66 9.73
N ALA A 185 -10.15 7.47 11.05
CA ALA A 185 -10.99 6.54 11.80
C ALA A 185 -12.49 6.89 11.74
N ALA A 186 -12.82 8.17 11.60
CA ALA A 186 -14.20 8.65 11.47
C ALA A 186 -14.73 8.59 10.03
N LYS A 187 -13.89 8.32 9.02
CA LYS A 187 -14.29 8.28 7.61
C LYS A 187 -14.74 6.88 7.19
N PRO A 188 -15.69 6.77 6.25
CA PRO A 188 -16.03 5.49 5.63
C PRO A 188 -14.85 4.96 4.81
N THR A 189 -14.82 3.65 4.56
CA THR A 189 -13.77 3.02 3.74
C THR A 189 -13.72 3.58 2.31
N VAL A 190 -14.86 4.00 1.76
CA VAL A 190 -14.96 4.67 0.45
C VAL A 190 -15.91 5.85 0.61
N GLU A 191 -15.52 7.02 0.10
CA GLU A 191 -16.31 8.25 0.07
C GLU A 191 -16.54 8.64 -1.40
N ILE A 192 -17.81 8.80 -1.79
CA ILE A 192 -18.18 9.24 -3.14
C ILE A 192 -18.75 10.66 -3.01
N ILE A 193 -18.02 11.65 -3.52
CA ILE A 193 -18.39 13.07 -3.45
C ILE A 193 -18.73 13.54 -4.86
N LYS A 194 -19.98 13.98 -5.06
CA LYS A 194 -20.38 14.63 -6.32
C LYS A 194 -19.77 16.03 -6.37
N ILE A 195 -18.92 16.29 -7.37
CA ILE A 195 -18.22 17.59 -7.54
C ILE A 195 -18.82 18.46 -8.64
N GLY A 196 -19.88 18.00 -9.31
CA GLY A 196 -20.57 18.69 -10.41
C GLY A 196 -21.65 17.80 -11.01
N ASP A 197 -22.44 18.33 -11.93
CA ASP A 197 -23.48 17.56 -12.63
C ASP A 197 -22.89 16.64 -13.71
N SER A 198 -23.55 15.50 -13.91
CA SER A 198 -23.21 14.44 -14.86
C SER A 198 -24.29 14.30 -15.91
#